data_AF-A0A0A7FYL9-F1
#
_entry.id   AF-A0A0A7FYL9-F1
#
_cell.length_a   1.000
_cell.length_b   1.000
_cell.length_c   1.000
_cell.angle_alpha   90.00
_cell.angle_beta   90.00
_cell.angle_gamma   90.00
#
_symmetry.space_group_name_H-M   'P 1'
#
loop_
_entity.id
_entity.type
_entity.pdbx_description
1 polymer ?
#
loop_
_entity_poly.entity_id
_entity_poly.type
_entity_poly.pdbx_seq_one_letter_code
_entity_poly.pdbx_strand_id
1 'polypeptide(L)'
;MKLNVHRIGLRNIKTALAVAICMVIFQVIGRENAFYACIAAVICMKDTVSSSFTMGKNRLIGTIIGGLLGICVIYIMIRLPFLYNYNSFVTGLGIVAVIYACNLFYKPGAVTIACIVFIGIMINYSGPQSYAYAVGRSIDTAIGIIVAILINKYFNPPEEEKEE
;
A
#
# COMPACT_ATOMS: atom_id res chain seq x y z
N MET A 1 14.69 34.05 19.48
CA MET A 1 14.38 32.78 18.80
C MET A 1 13.26 33.06 17.80
N LYS A 2 13.56 33.13 16.49
CA LYS A 2 12.53 33.33 15.46
C LYS A 2 11.83 31.99 15.21
N LEU A 3 10.58 31.86 15.65
CA LEU A 3 9.72 30.73 15.29
C LEU A 3 9.43 30.82 13.79
N ASN A 4 10.13 30.00 13.00
CA ASN A 4 9.91 29.92 11.57
C ASN A 4 8.66 29.06 11.33
N VAL A 5 7.49 29.70 11.25
CA VAL A 5 6.20 29.02 11.06
C VAL A 5 6.17 28.45 9.64
N HIS A 6 6.37 27.14 9.52
CA HIS A 6 6.21 26.44 8.24
C HIS A 6 4.75 26.53 7.80
N ARG A 7 4.50 27.11 6.62
CA ARG A 7 3.15 27.20 6.04
C ARG A 7 2.68 25.82 5.60
N ILE A 8 1.38 25.54 5.78
CA ILE A 8 0.77 24.30 5.30
C ILE A 8 0.73 24.36 3.77
N GLY A 9 1.46 23.44 3.12
CA GLY A 9 1.46 23.32 1.67
C GLY A 9 0.15 22.72 1.15
N LEU A 10 -0.22 23.09 -0.08
CA LEU A 10 -1.44 22.60 -0.74
C LEU A 10 -1.50 21.07 -0.80
N ARG A 11 -0.36 20.39 -1.01
CA ARG A 11 -0.27 18.93 -0.98
C ARG A 11 -0.79 18.34 0.32
N ASN A 12 -0.52 18.98 1.46
CA ASN A 12 -1.00 18.51 2.76
C ASN A 12 -2.53 18.58 2.85
N ILE A 13 -3.12 19.64 2.31
CA ILE A 13 -4.58 19.81 2.24
C ILE A 13 -5.19 18.73 1.35
N LYS A 14 -4.60 18.46 0.17
CA LYS A 14 -5.04 17.38 -0.73
C LYS A 14 -4.96 16.01 -0.05
N THR A 15 -3.87 15.72 0.66
CA THR A 15 -3.73 14.47 1.41
C THR A 15 -4.81 14.32 2.48
N ALA A 16 -5.03 15.36 3.29
CA ALA A 16 -6.05 15.35 4.33
C ALA A 16 -7.45 15.14 3.75
N LEU A 17 -7.77 15.83 2.64
CA LEU A 17 -9.03 15.67 1.92
C LEU A 17 -9.21 14.24 1.38
N ALA A 18 -8.17 13.67 0.76
CA ALA A 18 -8.21 12.30 0.25
C ALA A 18 -8.46 11.28 1.37
N VAL A 19 -7.83 11.47 2.54
CA VAL A 19 -8.04 10.62 3.73
C VAL A 19 -9.47 10.76 4.26
N ALA A 20 -9.99 11.98 4.37
CA ALA A 20 -11.38 12.22 4.79
C ALA A 20 -12.38 11.52 3.86
N ILE A 21 -12.17 11.62 2.55
CA ILE A 21 -13.02 10.97 1.56
C ILE A 21 -12.92 9.43 1.66
N CYS A 22 -11.72 8.88 1.86
CA CYS A 22 -11.58 7.43 2.08
C CYS A 22 -12.40 6.96 3.29
N MET A 23 -12.38 7.70 4.40
CA MET A 23 -13.17 7.37 5.58
C MET A 23 -14.68 7.42 5.30
N VAL A 24 -15.16 8.48 4.63
CA VAL A 24 -16.58 8.61 4.26
C VAL A 24 -17.02 7.47 3.34
N ILE A 25 -16.22 7.12 2.33
CA ILE A 25 -16.52 6.01 1.41
C ILE A 25 -16.72 4.71 2.19
N PHE A 26 -15.83 4.40 3.14
CA PHE A 26 -15.91 3.16 3.91
C PHE A 26 -17.09 3.15 4.88
N GLN A 27 -17.43 4.29 5.49
CA GLN A 27 -18.64 4.45 6.30
C GLN A 27 -19.91 4.18 5.49
N VAL A 28 -19.99 4.70 4.26
CA VAL A 28 -21.17 4.52 3.39
C VAL A 28 -21.29 3.08 2.86
N ILE A 29 -20.17 2.43 2.54
CA ILE A 29 -20.16 1.04 2.05
C ILE A 29 -20.36 0.02 3.19
N GLY A 30 -20.28 0.45 4.45
CA GLY A 30 -20.41 -0.43 5.62
C GLY A 30 -19.20 -1.35 5.83
N ARG A 31 -18.01 -0.97 5.34
CA ARG A 31 -16.75 -1.68 5.66
C ARG A 31 -16.14 -1.07 6.91
N GLU A 32 -15.87 -1.91 7.91
CA GLU A 32 -15.45 -1.46 9.25
C GLU A 32 -14.11 -0.71 9.28
N ASN A 33 -13.20 -0.95 8.33
CA ASN A 33 -11.83 -0.48 8.44
C ASN A 33 -11.28 0.23 7.18
N ALA A 34 -11.18 1.57 7.24
CA ALA A 34 -10.61 2.41 6.18
C ALA A 34 -9.08 2.53 6.24
N PHE A 35 -8.41 1.90 7.20
CA PHE A 35 -6.98 2.11 7.51
C PHE A 35 -6.07 1.95 6.28
N TYR A 36 -6.25 0.87 5.51
CA TYR A 36 -5.42 0.61 4.34
C TYR A 36 -5.69 1.56 3.17
N ALA A 37 -6.94 2.00 3.00
CA ALA A 37 -7.30 3.01 2.03
C ALA A 37 -6.66 4.36 2.37
N CYS A 38 -6.73 4.79 3.64
CA CYS A 38 -6.13 6.03 4.10
C CYS A 38 -4.60 6.02 3.94
N ILE A 39 -3.91 4.93 4.31
CA ILE A 39 -2.46 4.81 4.11
C ILE A 39 -2.11 4.86 2.62
N ALA A 40 -2.90 4.19 1.78
CA ALA A 40 -2.68 4.22 0.34
C ALA A 40 -2.86 5.64 -0.22
N ALA A 41 -3.88 6.37 0.24
CA ALA A 41 -4.09 7.75 -0.18
C ALA A 41 -2.91 8.65 0.21
N VAL A 42 -2.39 8.53 1.44
CA VAL A 42 -1.23 9.29 1.92
C VAL A 42 0.02 8.98 1.11
N ILE A 43 0.30 7.70 0.84
CA ILE A 43 1.53 7.28 0.15
C ILE A 43 1.49 7.68 -1.34
N CYS A 44 0.31 7.58 -1.97
CA CYS A 44 0.14 7.85 -3.39
C CYS A 44 -0.08 9.34 -3.72
N MET A 45 -0.42 10.19 -2.74
CA MET A 45 -0.44 11.63 -2.94
C MET A 45 0.99 12.14 -3.16
N LYS A 46 1.27 12.66 -4.36
CA LYS A 46 2.55 13.26 -4.74
C LYS A 46 2.35 14.67 -5.27
N ASP A 47 3.46 15.35 -5.56
CA ASP A 47 3.46 16.73 -6.02
C ASP A 47 2.83 16.87 -7.42
N THR A 48 2.97 15.85 -8.28
CA THR A 48 2.33 15.79 -9.62
C THR A 48 1.36 14.62 -9.74
N VAL A 49 0.40 14.74 -10.68
CA VAL A 49 -0.58 13.67 -10.98
C VAL A 49 0.13 12.44 -11.57
N SER A 50 1.06 12.64 -12.51
CA SER A 50 1.88 11.56 -13.08
C SER A 50 2.69 10.80 -12.01
N SER A 51 3.31 11.51 -11.07
CA SER A 51 4.01 10.89 -9.94
C SER A 51 3.06 10.10 -9.03
N SER A 52 1.86 10.63 -8.80
CA SER A 52 0.83 9.96 -8.00
C SER A 52 0.35 8.67 -8.67
N PHE A 53 0.16 8.70 -9.99
CA PHE A 53 -0.20 7.54 -10.78
C PHE A 53 0.91 6.49 -10.78
N THR A 54 2.16 6.89 -10.99
CA THR A 54 3.34 6.02 -10.93
C THR A 54 3.47 5.35 -9.57
N MET A 55 3.26 6.13 -8.49
CA MET A 55 3.27 5.60 -7.13
C MET A 55 2.10 4.66 -6.86
N GLY A 56 0.89 4.98 -7.34
CA GLY A 56 -0.27 4.12 -7.30
C GLY A 56 -0.03 2.77 -7.99
N LYS A 57 0.55 2.79 -9.20
CA LYS A 57 0.91 1.59 -9.95
C LYS A 57 1.92 0.73 -9.18
N ASN A 58 2.98 1.33 -8.66
CA ASN A 58 3.96 0.63 -7.83
C ASN A 58 3.32 0.02 -6.57
N ARG A 59 2.33 0.70 -5.99
CA ARG A 59 1.60 0.21 -4.81
C ARG A 59 0.72 -1.00 -5.13
N LEU A 60 -0.02 -0.96 -6.22
CA LEU A 60 -0.83 -2.11 -6.67
C LEU A 60 0.07 -3.31 -6.96
N ILE A 61 1.13 -3.11 -7.74
CA ILE A 61 2.09 -4.18 -8.09
C ILE A 61 2.73 -4.76 -6.83
N GLY A 62 3.21 -3.91 -5.91
CA GLY A 62 3.81 -4.36 -4.67
C GLY A 62 2.83 -5.15 -3.82
N THR A 63 1.58 -4.71 -3.73
CA THR A 63 0.53 -5.41 -2.99
C THR A 63 0.23 -6.79 -3.59
N ILE A 64 0.21 -6.91 -4.91
CA ILE A 64 0.02 -8.19 -5.59
C ILE A 64 1.21 -9.12 -5.32
N ILE A 65 2.45 -8.67 -5.53
CA ILE A 65 3.65 -9.52 -5.34
C ILE A 65 3.78 -9.95 -3.87
N GLY A 66 3.69 -9.01 -2.93
CA GLY A 66 3.75 -9.31 -1.50
C GLY A 66 2.59 -10.18 -1.02
N GLY A 67 1.40 -9.96 -1.57
CA GLY A 67 0.20 -10.75 -1.30
C GLY A 67 0.36 -12.20 -1.76
N LEU A 68 0.73 -12.41 -3.03
CA LEU A 68 0.93 -13.74 -3.60
C LEU A 68 2.02 -14.51 -2.88
N LEU A 69 3.18 -13.90 -2.62
CA LEU A 69 4.26 -14.56 -1.88
C LEU A 69 3.87 -14.85 -0.43
N GLY A 70 3.13 -13.96 0.23
CA GLY A 70 2.61 -14.21 1.59
C GLY A 70 1.68 -15.43 1.62
N ILE A 71 0.76 -15.51 0.66
CA ILE A 71 -0.14 -16.65 0.45
C ILE A 71 0.64 -17.95 0.20
N CYS A 72 1.67 -17.92 -0.65
CA CYS A 72 2.51 -19.07 -0.93
C CYS A 72 3.25 -19.56 0.32
N VAL A 73 3.85 -18.65 1.09
CA VAL A 73 4.58 -19.00 2.32
C VAL A 73 3.63 -19.58 3.36
N ILE A 74 2.45 -18.98 3.54
CA ILE A 74 1.40 -19.51 4.42
C ILE A 74 1.00 -20.92 4.00
N TYR A 75 0.77 -21.15 2.70
CA TYR A 75 0.38 -22.47 2.20
C TYR A 75 1.44 -23.53 2.55
N ILE A 76 2.73 -23.18 2.43
CA ILE A 76 3.84 -24.05 2.83
C ILE A 76 3.83 -24.30 4.35
N MET A 77 3.64 -23.25 5.16
CA MET A 77 3.60 -23.37 6.63
C MET A 77 2.44 -24.23 7.14
N ILE A 78 1.28 -24.21 6.46
CA ILE A 78 0.16 -25.11 6.77
C ILE A 78 0.54 -26.58 6.55
N ARG A 79 1.33 -26.87 5.50
CA ARG A 79 1.79 -28.23 5.19
C ARG A 79 2.96 -28.69 6.07
N LEU A 80 3.77 -27.75 6.56
CA LEU A 80 4.95 -27.99 7.38
C LEU A 80 4.84 -27.22 8.71
N PRO A 81 4.01 -27.69 9.65
CA PRO A 81 3.66 -26.94 10.86
C PRO A 81 4.86 -26.68 11.80
N PHE A 82 5.96 -27.41 11.68
CA PHE A 82 7.18 -27.11 12.46
C PHE A 82 7.76 -25.72 12.15
N LEU A 83 7.49 -25.18 10.94
CA LEU A 83 7.93 -23.84 10.53
C LEU A 83 7.28 -22.73 11.37
N TYR A 84 6.18 -23.03 12.06
CA TYR A 84 5.50 -22.07 12.94
C TYR A 84 6.39 -21.56 14.07
N ASN A 85 7.19 -22.47 14.64
CA ASN A 85 8.15 -22.14 15.71
C ASN A 85 9.27 -21.23 15.23
N TYR A 86 9.47 -21.13 13.91
CA TYR A 86 10.50 -20.33 13.26
C TYR A 86 9.93 -19.19 12.42
N ASN A 87 8.70 -18.71 12.73
CA ASN A 87 8.02 -17.68 11.94
C ASN A 87 8.88 -16.44 11.67
N SER A 88 9.65 -15.96 12.66
CA SER A 88 10.56 -14.82 12.49
C SER A 88 11.62 -15.07 11.41
N PHE A 89 12.20 -16.28 11.38
CA PHE A 89 13.20 -16.67 10.39
C PHE A 89 12.58 -16.87 9.01
N VAL A 90 11.41 -17.52 8.94
CA VAL A 90 10.63 -17.70 7.70
C VAL A 90 10.25 -16.35 7.10
N THR A 91 9.82 -15.39 7.93
CA THR A 91 9.48 -14.04 7.49
C THR A 91 10.72 -13.31 6.95
N GLY A 92 11.86 -13.41 7.64
CA GLY A 92 13.13 -12.84 7.18
C GLY A 92 13.57 -13.39 5.81
N LEU A 93 13.54 -14.71 5.64
CA LEU A 93 13.82 -15.35 4.34
C LEU A 93 12.79 -14.96 3.27
N GLY A 94 11.52 -14.85 3.66
CA GLY A 94 10.45 -14.41 2.78
C GLY A 94 10.68 -13.00 2.23
N ILE A 95 11.23 -12.08 3.02
CA ILE A 95 11.61 -10.74 2.55
C ILE A 95 12.65 -10.81 1.43
N VAL A 96 13.66 -11.68 1.56
CA VAL A 96 14.65 -11.89 0.48
C VAL A 96 13.96 -12.36 -0.79
N ALA A 97 13.04 -13.32 -0.69
CA ALA A 97 12.26 -13.81 -1.83
C ALA A 97 11.38 -12.73 -2.46
N VAL A 98 10.74 -11.87 -1.65
CA VAL A 98 9.91 -10.75 -2.12
C VAL A 98 10.74 -9.72 -2.88
N ILE A 99 11.90 -9.33 -2.35
CA ILE A 99 12.81 -8.38 -3.00
C ILE A 99 13.29 -8.96 -4.33
N TYR A 100 13.73 -10.23 -4.32
CA TYR A 100 14.18 -10.92 -5.51
C TYR A 100 13.08 -10.97 -6.58
N ALA A 101 11.85 -11.34 -6.21
CA ALA A 101 10.73 -11.39 -7.14
C ALA A 101 10.41 -10.01 -7.74
N CYS A 102 10.39 -8.94 -6.94
CA CYS A 102 10.16 -7.59 -7.44
C CYS A 102 11.23 -7.16 -8.46
N ASN A 103 12.50 -7.51 -8.21
CA ASN A 103 13.59 -7.22 -9.13
C ASN A 103 13.51 -8.05 -10.40
N LEU A 104 13.14 -9.33 -10.28
CA LEU A 104 12.92 -10.23 -11.43
C LEU A 104 11.84 -9.70 -12.38
N PHE A 105 10.79 -9.07 -11.84
CA PHE A 105 9.74 -8.43 -12.65
C PHE A 105 10.07 -7.00 -13.10
N TYR A 106 11.29 -6.50 -12.87
CA TYR A 106 11.71 -5.14 -13.17
C TYR A 106 10.82 -4.07 -12.50
N LYS A 107 10.44 -4.31 -11.23
CA LYS A 107 9.58 -3.41 -10.42
C LYS A 107 10.27 -2.97 -9.12
N PRO A 108 11.45 -2.30 -9.16
CA PRO A 108 12.16 -1.88 -7.97
C PRO A 108 11.34 -0.90 -7.10
N GLY A 109 10.53 -0.04 -7.72
CA GLY A 109 9.65 0.89 -7.01
C GLY A 109 8.52 0.23 -6.20
N ALA A 110 8.26 -1.06 -6.42
CA ALA A 110 7.23 -1.83 -5.71
C ALA A 110 7.77 -2.57 -4.47
N VAL A 111 9.09 -2.70 -4.33
CA VAL A 111 9.78 -3.54 -3.33
C VAL A 111 9.32 -3.22 -1.91
N THR A 112 9.41 -1.95 -1.49
CA THR A 112 9.05 -1.53 -0.13
C THR A 112 7.61 -1.89 0.20
N ILE A 113 6.69 -1.70 -0.75
CA ILE A 113 5.26 -1.97 -0.54
C ILE A 113 5.01 -3.48 -0.50
N ALA A 114 5.67 -4.25 -1.36
CA ALA A 114 5.58 -5.71 -1.34
C ALA A 114 6.06 -6.29 0.00
N CYS A 115 7.17 -5.80 0.52
CA CYS A 115 7.67 -6.18 1.84
C CYS A 115 6.66 -5.86 2.96
N ILE A 116 6.09 -4.65 2.98
CA ILE A 116 5.09 -4.23 3.98
C ILE A 116 3.84 -5.13 3.93
N VAL A 117 3.39 -5.51 2.73
CA VAL A 117 2.22 -6.38 2.55
C VAL A 117 2.54 -7.81 3.00
N PHE A 118 3.69 -8.34 2.59
CA PHE A 118 4.16 -9.67 3.01
C PHE A 118 4.27 -9.77 4.54
N ILE A 119 4.93 -8.81 5.19
CA ILE A 119 5.03 -8.75 6.66
C ILE A 119 3.64 -8.67 7.29
N GLY A 120 2.77 -7.81 6.74
CA GLY A 120 1.40 -7.67 7.23
C GLY A 120 0.64 -9.00 7.20
N ILE A 121 0.85 -9.83 6.18
CA ILE A 121 0.26 -11.16 6.07
C ILE A 121 0.89 -12.14 7.07
N MET A 122 2.21 -12.14 7.21
CA MET A 122 2.92 -13.05 8.12
C MET A 122 2.62 -12.78 9.60
N ILE A 123 2.49 -11.49 9.98
CA ILE A 123 2.16 -11.08 11.37
C ILE A 123 0.69 -11.37 11.68
N ASN A 124 -0.22 -11.06 10.75
CA ASN A 124 -1.66 -11.30 10.93
C ASN A 124 -2.06 -12.71 10.51
N TYR A 125 -1.11 -13.63 10.42
CA TYR A 125 -1.39 -14.99 10.03
C TYR A 125 -2.16 -15.70 11.16
N SER A 126 -3.41 -16.03 10.86
CA SER A 126 -4.32 -16.73 11.77
C SER A 126 -4.97 -17.96 11.11
N GLY A 127 -4.43 -18.42 9.96
CA GLY A 127 -4.95 -19.55 9.20
C GLY A 127 -5.60 -19.13 7.86
N PRO A 128 -6.57 -19.91 7.33
CA PRO A 128 -7.17 -19.66 6.01
C PRO A 128 -7.82 -18.28 5.84
N GLN A 129 -8.19 -17.61 6.92
CA GLN A 129 -8.73 -16.24 6.87
C GLN A 129 -7.72 -15.21 6.32
N SER A 130 -6.43 -15.53 6.34
CA SER A 130 -5.38 -14.67 5.78
C SER A 130 -5.50 -14.46 4.26
N TYR A 131 -6.18 -15.35 3.53
CA TYR A 131 -6.50 -15.15 2.11
C TYR A 131 -7.50 -14.00 1.91
N ALA A 132 -8.62 -14.03 2.66
CA ALA A 132 -9.63 -12.98 2.61
C ALA A 132 -9.06 -11.63 3.05
N TYR A 133 -8.17 -11.64 4.04
CA TYR A 133 -7.42 -10.47 4.47
C TYR A 133 -6.54 -9.86 3.36
N ALA A 134 -5.76 -10.69 2.64
CA ALA A 134 -4.90 -10.21 1.55
C ALA A 134 -5.71 -9.60 0.39
N VAL A 135 -6.84 -10.21 0.03
CA VAL A 135 -7.76 -9.69 -0.99
C VAL A 135 -8.42 -8.39 -0.51
N GLY A 136 -8.94 -8.37 0.72
CA GLY A 136 -9.53 -7.19 1.32
C GLY A 136 -8.58 -6.00 1.31
N ARG A 137 -7.34 -6.23 1.73
CA ARG A 137 -6.27 -5.22 1.71
C ARG A 137 -5.95 -4.71 0.30
N SER A 138 -5.98 -5.58 -0.71
CA SER A 138 -5.77 -5.18 -2.11
C SER A 138 -6.89 -4.26 -2.61
N ILE A 139 -8.14 -4.58 -2.28
CA ILE A 139 -9.30 -3.74 -2.62
C ILE A 139 -9.22 -2.40 -1.90
N ASP A 140 -8.97 -2.42 -0.58
CA ASP A 140 -8.92 -1.20 0.22
C ASP A 140 -7.81 -0.25 -0.25
N THR A 141 -6.64 -0.80 -0.59
CA THR A 141 -5.54 0.01 -1.15
C THR A 141 -5.87 0.56 -2.53
N ALA A 142 -6.55 -0.20 -3.40
CA ALA A 142 -6.99 0.29 -4.71
C ALA A 142 -7.94 1.49 -4.58
N ILE A 143 -8.90 1.43 -3.65
CA ILE A 143 -9.82 2.55 -3.37
C ILE A 143 -9.03 3.79 -2.94
N GLY A 144 -8.10 3.65 -2.00
CA GLY A 144 -7.28 4.78 -1.54
C GLY A 144 -6.41 5.40 -2.64
N ILE A 145 -5.87 4.58 -3.53
CA ILE A 145 -5.08 5.03 -4.70
C ILE A 145 -5.96 5.85 -5.65
N ILE A 146 -7.16 5.34 -5.97
CA ILE A 146 -8.11 6.02 -6.86
C ILE A 146 -8.49 7.37 -6.26
N VAL A 147 -8.85 7.42 -4.98
CA VAL A 147 -9.21 8.67 -4.30
C VAL A 147 -8.05 9.67 -4.32
N ALA A 148 -6.82 9.25 -4.02
CA ALA A 148 -5.67 10.16 -4.05
C ALA A 148 -5.40 10.72 -5.45
N ILE A 149 -5.49 9.90 -6.50
CA ILE A 149 -5.28 10.35 -7.88
C ILE A 149 -6.38 11.34 -8.30
N LEU A 150 -7.65 11.04 -7.99
CA LEU A 150 -8.78 11.92 -8.29
C LEU A 150 -8.63 13.27 -7.59
N ILE A 151 -8.28 13.27 -6.30
CA ILE A 151 -8.08 14.52 -5.57
C ILE A 151 -6.88 15.29 -6.12
N ASN A 152 -5.79 14.63 -6.46
CA ASN A 152 -4.65 15.35 -7.02
C ASN A 152 -4.96 15.97 -8.38
N LYS A 153 -5.75 15.27 -9.21
CA LYS A 153 -6.14 15.70 -10.55
C LYS A 153 -7.17 16.83 -10.55
N TYR A 154 -8.19 16.77 -9.69
CA TYR A 154 -9.32 17.70 -9.75
C TYR A 154 -9.24 18.84 -8.74
N PHE A 155 -8.56 18.65 -7.59
CA PHE A 155 -8.44 19.69 -6.59
C PHE A 155 -7.15 20.49 -6.80
N ASN A 156 -7.25 21.66 -7.42
CA ASN A 156 -6.13 22.56 -7.74
C ASN A 156 -4.94 21.82 -8.38
N PRO A 157 -5.10 21.30 -9.60
CA PRO A 157 -4.10 20.46 -10.26
C PRO A 157 -2.73 21.17 -10.27
N PRO A 158 -1.64 20.44 -9.97
CA PRO A 158 -0.30 20.97 -10.13
C PRO A 158 -0.06 21.30 -11.61
N GLU A 159 0.63 22.39 -11.90
CA GLU A 159 1.07 22.69 -13.26
C GLU A 159 1.94 21.53 -13.75
N GLU A 160 1.49 20.85 -14.80
CA GLU A 160 2.30 19.80 -15.44
C GLU A 160 3.39 20.52 -16.25
N GLU A 161 4.66 20.42 -15.80
CA GLU A 161 5.79 20.74 -16.66
C GLU A 161 5.66 19.86 -17.91
N LYS A 162 5.39 20.50 -19.06
CA LYS A 162 5.44 19.83 -20.35
C LYS A 162 6.88 19.35 -20.51
N GLU A 163 7.08 18.04 -20.53
CA GLU A 163 8.33 17.46 -21.02
C GLU A 163 8.52 17.96 -22.46
N GLU A 164 9.48 18.87 -22.66
CA GLU A 164 9.99 19.30 -23.97
C GLU A 164 10.80 18.18 -24.64
#